data_AF-A0A200IMK9-F1
#
_entry.id   AF-A0A200IMK9-F1
#
_cell.length_a   1.000
_cell.length_b   1.000
_cell.length_c   1.000
_cell.angle_alpha   90.00
_cell.angle_beta   90.00
_cell.angle_gamma   90.00
#
_symmetry.space_group_name_H-M   'P 1'
#
loop_
_entity.id
_entity.type
_entity.pdbx_description
1 polymer ?
#
loop_
_entity_poly.entity_id
_entity_poly.type
_entity_poly.pdbx_seq_one_letter_code
_entity_poly.pdbx_strand_id
1 'polypeptide(L)'
;MKTKLRGLKRRWKLMLKNLDNMAETIDSTDDEIFIKESFQDFNRKISSSYKIELFDKLLHILTTKQKQDGKRCYLLWYLPNDIFESSILIFNGSVALEKFIKERSSSAIDSGEYRLFLNKVNNPE
;
A
#
# COMPACT_ATOMS: atom_id res chain seq x y z
N MET A 1 -3.82 3.18 34.59
CA MET A 1 -3.97 4.03 33.38
C MET A 1 -4.49 3.20 32.20
N LYS A 2 -5.81 3.24 31.90
CA LYS A 2 -6.48 2.53 30.79
C LYS A 2 -6.57 3.37 29.49
N THR A 3 -5.70 4.36 29.33
CA THR A 3 -5.75 5.36 28.24
C THR A 3 -5.17 4.89 26.91
N LYS A 4 -4.59 3.69 26.81
CA LYS A 4 -3.76 3.30 25.65
C LYS A 4 -4.46 2.54 24.50
N LEU A 5 -5.59 1.86 24.74
CA LEU A 5 -6.22 0.98 23.72
C LEU A 5 -7.35 1.65 22.91
N ARG A 6 -8.17 2.50 23.55
CA ARG A 6 -9.27 3.21 22.86
C ARG A 6 -8.75 4.21 21.82
N GLY A 7 -7.64 4.89 22.11
CA GLY A 7 -6.98 5.80 21.17
C GLY A 7 -6.41 5.07 19.95
N LEU A 8 -5.79 3.90 20.16
CA LEU A 8 -5.24 3.07 19.08
C LEU A 8 -6.32 2.59 18.11
N LYS A 9 -7.42 2.03 18.63
CA LYS A 9 -8.54 1.59 17.78
C LYS A 9 -9.16 2.74 16.97
N ARG A 10 -9.26 3.94 17.55
CA ARG A 10 -9.77 5.12 16.85
C ARG A 10 -8.82 5.57 15.75
N ARG A 11 -7.51 5.61 16.02
CA ARG A 11 -6.49 5.96 15.02
C ARG A 11 -6.42 4.92 13.89
N TRP A 12 -6.52 3.63 14.21
CA TRP A 12 -6.59 2.56 13.20
C TRP A 12 -7.78 2.74 12.26
N LYS A 13 -8.97 2.96 12.82
CA LYS A 13 -10.16 3.25 12.00
C LYS A 13 -10.02 4.51 11.15
N LEU A 14 -9.34 5.54 11.68
CA LEU A 14 -9.11 6.78 10.94
C LEU A 14 -8.16 6.55 9.76
N MET A 15 -7.06 5.83 9.97
CA MET A 15 -6.14 5.40 8.91
C MET A 15 -6.88 4.65 7.80
N LEU A 16 -7.68 3.64 8.16
CA LEU A 16 -8.45 2.87 7.18
C LEU A 16 -9.42 3.75 6.38
N LYS A 17 -10.08 4.72 7.03
CA LYS A 17 -10.97 5.67 6.36
C LYS A 17 -10.21 6.62 5.43
N ASN A 18 -9.02 7.06 5.83
CA ASN A 18 -8.19 7.93 5.00
C ASN A 18 -7.67 7.20 3.76
N LEU A 19 -7.29 5.93 3.91
CA LEU A 19 -6.95 5.05 2.78
C LEU A 19 -8.15 4.86 1.84
N ASP A 20 -9.37 4.66 2.35
CA ASP A 20 -10.59 4.60 1.51
C ASP A 20 -10.79 5.88 0.69
N ASN A 21 -10.66 7.04 1.32
CA ASN A 21 -10.81 8.31 0.62
C ASN A 21 -9.79 8.45 -0.52
N MET A 22 -8.53 8.05 -0.28
CA MET A 22 -7.48 8.04 -1.32
C MET A 22 -7.80 7.05 -2.46
N ALA A 23 -8.48 5.94 -2.14
CA ALA A 23 -8.95 4.98 -3.13
C ALA A 23 -10.00 5.58 -4.08
N GLU A 24 -10.88 6.44 -3.55
CA GLU A 24 -11.97 7.06 -4.31
C GLU A 24 -11.53 8.29 -5.10
N THR A 25 -10.57 9.07 -4.59
CA THR A 25 -10.05 10.26 -5.30
C THR A 25 -9.01 9.88 -6.33
N ILE A 26 -9.34 9.99 -7.62
CA ILE A 26 -8.35 9.85 -8.70
C ILE A 26 -7.71 11.23 -8.90
N ASP A 27 -6.61 11.49 -8.20
CA ASP A 27 -5.71 12.55 -8.61
C ASP A 27 -4.70 11.96 -9.62
N SER A 28 -4.63 12.56 -10.81
CA SER A 28 -3.70 12.11 -11.86
C SER A 28 -2.24 12.44 -11.55
N THR A 29 -1.98 13.21 -10.48
CA THR A 29 -0.64 13.65 -10.09
C THR A 29 0.01 12.81 -9.00
N ASP A 30 -0.75 11.97 -8.30
CA ASP A 30 -0.22 11.10 -7.26
C ASP A 30 0.47 9.87 -7.87
N ASP A 31 1.75 9.69 -7.55
CA ASP A 31 2.56 8.51 -7.91
C ASP A 31 2.54 7.45 -6.80
N GLU A 32 1.94 7.74 -5.64
CA GLU A 32 1.92 6.84 -4.48
C GLU A 32 0.70 7.05 -3.58
N ILE A 33 0.10 5.95 -3.13
CA ILE A 33 -0.88 5.91 -2.04
C ILE A 33 -0.21 5.26 -0.83
N PHE A 34 -0.04 6.01 0.26
CA PHE A 34 0.70 5.56 1.43
C PHE A 34 -0.05 5.82 2.75
N ILE A 35 0.41 5.17 3.81
CA ILE A 35 -0.13 5.32 5.15
C ILE A 35 0.44 6.60 5.78
N LYS A 36 -0.38 7.64 5.92
CA LYS A 36 0.02 8.92 6.52
C LYS A 36 0.10 8.86 8.04
N GLU A 37 -0.61 7.92 8.67
CA GLU A 37 -0.68 7.79 10.12
C GLU A 37 0.53 7.06 10.69
N SER A 38 1.28 7.74 11.56
CA SER A 38 2.30 7.10 12.38
C SER A 38 1.69 6.39 13.60
N PHE A 39 1.99 5.10 13.76
CA PHE A 39 1.89 4.41 15.06
C PHE A 39 3.28 4.07 15.62
N GLN A 40 4.28 4.95 15.50
CA GLN A 40 5.65 4.74 16.04
C GLN A 40 5.67 4.16 17.47
N ASP A 41 4.81 4.65 18.37
CA ASP A 41 4.70 4.16 19.76
C ASP A 41 4.09 2.75 19.92
N PHE A 42 3.49 2.21 18.85
CA PHE A 42 2.71 0.98 18.85
C PHE A 42 3.15 -0.03 17.78
N ASN A 43 4.19 0.25 16.98
CA ASN A 43 4.64 -0.62 15.89
C ASN A 43 4.91 -2.07 16.37
N ARG A 44 5.50 -2.22 17.57
CA ARG A 44 5.73 -3.51 18.25
C ARG A 44 4.47 -4.24 18.75
N LYS A 45 3.27 -3.66 18.64
CA LYS A 45 2.01 -4.19 19.18
C LYS A 45 0.94 -4.46 18.12
N ILE A 46 1.26 -4.30 16.85
CA ILE A 46 0.32 -4.58 15.77
C ILE A 46 0.26 -6.09 15.57
N SER A 47 -0.87 -6.69 15.95
CA SER A 47 -1.09 -8.12 15.81
C SER A 47 -1.21 -8.53 14.35
N SER A 48 -1.03 -9.82 14.06
CA SER A 48 -1.20 -10.38 12.72
C SER A 48 -2.58 -10.08 12.13
N SER A 49 -3.64 -10.02 12.95
CA SER A 49 -4.99 -9.68 12.49
C SER A 49 -5.08 -8.27 11.91
N TYR A 50 -4.43 -7.28 12.53
CA TYR A 50 -4.39 -5.91 12.02
C TYR A 50 -3.54 -5.81 10.74
N LYS A 51 -2.45 -6.57 10.68
CA LYS A 51 -1.62 -6.68 9.47
C LYS A 51 -2.43 -7.23 8.29
N ILE A 52 -3.20 -8.30 8.51
CA ILE A 52 -4.08 -8.89 7.49
C ILE A 52 -5.17 -7.89 7.07
N GLU A 53 -5.83 -7.24 8.02
CA GLU A 53 -6.87 -6.23 7.73
C GLU A 53 -6.32 -5.09 6.85
N LEU A 54 -5.12 -4.60 7.15
CA LEU A 54 -4.46 -3.58 6.33
C LEU A 54 -4.09 -4.10 4.94
N PHE A 55 -3.55 -5.32 4.86
CA PHE A 55 -3.22 -5.93 3.58
C PHE A 55 -4.46 -6.08 2.68
N ASP A 56 -5.56 -6.63 3.22
CA ASP A 56 -6.83 -6.78 2.50
C ASP A 56 -7.35 -5.43 2.03
N LYS A 57 -7.20 -4.40 2.88
CA LYS A 57 -7.56 -3.03 2.56
C LYS A 57 -6.76 -2.50 1.37
N LEU A 58 -5.44 -2.58 1.44
CA LEU A 58 -4.55 -2.10 0.37
C LEU A 58 -4.78 -2.88 -0.93
N LEU A 59 -5.01 -4.18 -0.85
CA LEU A 59 -5.36 -5.00 -2.01
C LEU A 59 -6.69 -4.56 -2.65
N HIS A 60 -7.70 -4.26 -1.83
CA HIS A 60 -8.97 -3.72 -2.33
C HIS A 60 -8.78 -2.37 -3.05
N ILE A 61 -7.95 -1.49 -2.49
CA ILE A 61 -7.62 -0.19 -3.10
C ILE A 61 -6.91 -0.39 -4.44
N LEU A 62 -5.87 -1.23 -4.46
CA LEU A 62 -5.10 -1.57 -5.65
C LEU A 62 -6.03 -2.05 -6.78
N THR A 63 -6.87 -3.04 -6.50
CA THR A 63 -7.80 -3.61 -7.48
C THR A 63 -8.85 -2.61 -7.96
N THR A 64 -9.31 -1.71 -7.09
CA THR A 64 -10.30 -0.68 -7.44
C THR A 64 -9.67 0.38 -8.34
N LYS A 65 -8.49 0.90 -7.98
CA LYS A 65 -7.76 1.89 -8.78
C LYS A 65 -7.42 1.36 -10.17
N GLN A 66 -6.90 0.13 -10.26
CA GLN A 66 -6.60 -0.49 -11.55
C GLN A 66 -7.84 -0.66 -12.44
N LYS A 67 -9.02 -0.93 -11.86
CA LYS A 67 -10.28 -0.99 -12.63
C LYS A 67 -10.69 0.38 -13.16
N GLN A 68 -10.46 1.44 -12.39
CA GLN A 68 -10.78 2.82 -12.77
C GLN A 68 -9.76 3.41 -13.76
N ASP A 69 -8.51 2.96 -13.69
CA ASP A 69 -7.41 3.45 -14.50
C ASP A 69 -6.61 2.29 -15.08
N GLY A 70 -6.93 1.96 -16.33
CA GLY A 70 -6.27 0.90 -17.09
C GLY A 70 -5.00 1.32 -17.82
N LYS A 71 -4.52 2.57 -17.66
CA LYS A 71 -3.34 3.07 -18.38
C LYS A 71 -2.06 2.96 -17.55
N ARG A 72 -2.17 3.16 -16.23
CA ARG A 72 -1.04 3.11 -15.30
C ARG A 72 -0.87 1.71 -14.71
N CYS A 73 0.35 1.38 -14.34
CA CYS A 73 0.68 0.16 -13.62
C CYS A 73 0.68 0.44 -12.12
N TYR A 74 0.20 -0.50 -11.33
CA TYR A 74 0.11 -0.37 -9.88
C TYR A 74 0.85 -1.51 -9.18
N LEU A 75 1.58 -1.18 -8.12
CA LEU A 75 2.34 -2.11 -7.30
C LEU A 75 1.95 -1.95 -5.84
N LEU A 76 1.40 -2.99 -5.23
CA LEU A 76 1.29 -3.04 -3.77
C LEU A 76 2.64 -3.49 -3.19
N TRP A 77 3.27 -2.56 -2.49
CA TRP A 77 4.47 -2.77 -1.70
C TRP A 77 4.06 -2.97 -0.24
N TYR A 78 3.95 -4.23 0.19
CA TYR A 78 3.51 -4.53 1.55
C TYR A 78 4.65 -5.09 2.40
N LEU A 79 4.88 -4.44 3.54
CA LEU A 79 5.96 -4.73 4.49
C LEU A 79 5.35 -5.17 5.84
N PRO A 80 5.16 -6.48 6.08
CA PRO A 80 4.52 -6.96 7.31
C PRO A 80 5.26 -6.57 8.59
N ASN A 81 6.58 -6.40 8.50
CA ASN A 81 7.44 -6.02 9.63
C ASN A 81 7.53 -4.51 9.80
N ASP A 82 7.20 -3.74 8.76
CA ASP A 82 7.15 -2.29 8.81
C ASP A 82 5.96 -1.75 8.02
N ILE A 83 4.76 -1.97 8.57
CA ILE A 83 3.53 -1.68 7.83
C ILE A 83 3.37 -0.19 7.49
N PHE A 84 4.12 0.70 8.12
CA PHE A 84 4.10 2.14 7.83
C PHE A 84 4.73 2.50 6.49
N GLU A 85 5.73 1.72 6.11
CA GLU A 85 6.42 1.83 4.83
C GLU A 85 5.68 1.05 3.73
N SER A 86 4.48 0.52 4.03
CA SER A 86 3.64 -0.12 3.02
C SER A 86 2.87 0.92 2.22
N SER A 87 2.89 0.77 0.89
CA SER A 87 2.23 1.70 -0.02
C SER A 87 1.79 1.01 -1.31
N ILE A 88 0.98 1.72 -2.09
CA ILE A 88 0.67 1.37 -3.48
C ILE A 88 1.37 2.39 -4.36
N LEU A 89 2.36 1.92 -5.12
CA LEU A 89 3.13 2.72 -6.06
C LEU A 89 2.45 2.69 -7.42
N ILE A 90 2.43 3.83 -8.11
CA ILE A 90 1.75 4.05 -9.38
C ILE A 90 2.79 4.46 -10.42
N PHE A 91 2.75 3.81 -11.59
CA PHE A 91 3.73 4.01 -12.65
C PHE A 91 3.07 4.28 -13.99
N ASN A 92 3.67 5.18 -14.79
CA ASN A 92 3.25 5.48 -16.15
C ASN A 92 3.70 4.40 -17.16
N GLY A 93 3.35 3.14 -16.88
CA GLY A 93 3.61 1.98 -17.75
C GLY A 93 4.62 0.97 -17.18
N SER A 94 4.72 -0.17 -17.86
CA SER A 94 5.46 -1.34 -17.38
C SER A 94 6.97 -1.13 -17.34
N VAL A 95 7.53 -0.34 -18.26
CA VAL A 95 8.98 -0.07 -18.32
C VAL A 95 9.48 0.62 -17.05
N ALA A 96 8.72 1.61 -16.54
CA ALA A 96 9.08 2.32 -15.31
C ALA A 96 9.00 1.40 -14.09
N LEU A 97 7.95 0.58 -14.02
CA LEU A 97 7.78 -0.43 -12.98
C LEU A 97 8.93 -1.46 -12.97
N GLU A 98 9.29 -2.01 -14.13
CA GLU A 98 10.37 -2.99 -14.27
C GLU A 98 11.72 -2.41 -13.84
N LYS A 99 12.01 -1.16 -14.23
CA LYS A 99 13.22 -0.45 -13.81
C LYS A 99 13.27 -0.31 -12.28
N PHE A 100 12.17 0.10 -11.66
CA PHE A 100 12.08 0.23 -10.20
C PHE A 100 12.33 -1.11 -9.49
N ILE A 101 11.68 -2.19 -9.94
CA ILE A 101 11.87 -3.53 -9.36
C ILE A 101 13.33 -3.98 -9.46
N LYS A 102 13.99 -3.74 -10.60
CA LYS A 102 15.37 -4.13 -10.85
C LYS A 102 16.35 -3.37 -9.94
N GLU A 103 16.21 -2.05 -9.86
CA GLU A 103 17.02 -1.19 -8.99
C GLU A 103 16.83 -1.54 -7.51
N ARG A 104 15.62 -1.95 -7.14
CA ARG A 104 15.32 -2.29 -5.74
C ARG A 104 15.79 -3.68 -5.36
N SER A 105 15.64 -4.66 -6.25
CA SER A 105 16.08 -6.04 -5.99
C SER A 105 17.60 -6.18 -5.93
N SER A 106 18.36 -5.30 -6.57
CA SER A 106 19.82 -5.25 -6.42
C SER A 106 20.29 -4.67 -5.09
N SER A 107 19.40 -4.03 -4.31
CA SER A 107 19.75 -3.34 -3.06
C SER A 107 19.71 -4.21 -1.80
N ALA A 108 19.27 -5.47 -1.87
CA ALA A 108 19.31 -6.50 -0.79
C ALA A 108 18.66 -6.17 0.57
N ILE A 109 18.12 -4.95 0.78
CA ILE A 109 17.60 -4.46 2.08
C ILE A 109 16.22 -5.04 2.44
N ASP A 110 15.55 -5.62 1.46
CA ASP A 110 14.11 -5.81 1.41
C ASP A 110 13.74 -7.30 1.65
N SER A 111 14.28 -7.91 2.71
CA SER A 111 14.01 -9.32 3.05
C SER A 111 12.71 -9.45 3.86
N GLY A 112 11.67 -10.11 3.29
CA GLY A 112 10.41 -10.41 3.99
C GLY A 112 9.17 -9.63 3.53
N GLU A 113 9.23 -9.04 2.34
CA GLU A 113 8.16 -8.24 1.74
C GLU A 113 7.19 -9.11 0.94
N TYR A 114 5.92 -8.68 0.88
CA TYR A 114 4.97 -9.20 -0.09
C TYR A 114 4.78 -8.15 -1.19
N ARG A 115 5.22 -8.50 -2.40
CA ARG A 115 5.02 -7.69 -3.60
C ARG A 115 3.87 -8.27 -4.39
N LEU A 116 2.81 -7.49 -4.55
CA LEU A 116 1.67 -7.87 -5.38
C LEU A 116 1.59 -6.96 -6.60
N PHE A 117 1.74 -7.60 -7.76
CA PHE A 117 1.65 -6.97 -9.06
C PHE A 117 0.28 -7.26 -9.65
N LEU A 118 -0.41 -6.21 -10.07
CA LEU A 118 -1.54 -6.35 -10.98
C LEU A 118 -1.21 -5.58 -12.25
N ASN A 119 -0.70 -6.29 -13.24
CA ASN A 119 -0.60 -5.77 -14.59
C ASN A 119 -1.80 -6.28 -15.37
N LYS A 120 -2.52 -5.39 -16.06
CA LYS A 120 -3.40 -5.87 -17.12
C LYS A 120 -2.45 -6.20 -18.26
N VAL A 121 -2.26 -7.49 -18.54
CA VAL A 121 -1.58 -7.92 -19.75
C VAL A 121 -2.19 -7.14 -20.92
N ASN A 122 -1.34 -6.50 -21.70
CA ASN A 122 -1.66 -5.84 -22.95
C ASN A 122 -2.69 -6.66 -23.74
N ASN A 123 -3.79 -6.04 -24.13
CA ASN A 123 -4.27 -6.25 -25.49
C ASN A 123 -3.30 -5.48 -26.38
N PRO A 124 -2.46 -6.13 -27.20
CA PRO A 124 -2.02 -5.51 -28.43
C PRO A 124 -3.18 -5.57 -29.43
N GLU A 125 -3.50 -4.42 -30.02
CA GLU A 125 -4.03 -4.39 -31.39
C GLU A 125 -3.03 -5.02 -32.36
#